data_AF-A0A7K0YT23-F1
#
_entry.id   AF-A0A7K0YT23-F1
#
_cell.length_a   1.000
_cell.length_b   1.000
_cell.length_c   1.000
_cell.angle_alpha   90.00
_cell.angle_beta   90.00
_cell.angle_gamma   90.00
#
_symmetry.space_group_name_H-M   'P 1'
#
loop_
_entity.id
_entity.type
_entity.pdbx_description
1 polymer ?
#
loop_
_entity_poly.entity_id
_entity_poly.type
_entity_poly.pdbx_seq_one_letter_code
_entity_poly.pdbx_strand_id
1 'polypeptide(L)' 'MMTFYVAGGCFWCLDAAYRVLRGVKSVVSGYAGGHVDSPSYEAVCTGSTGHAEVVAVTFDETVIPA' A
#
# COMPACT_ATOMS: atom_id res chain seq x y z
N MET A 1 -3.92 16.57 4.60
CA MET A 1 -3.74 15.37 3.75
C MET A 1 -2.81 14.44 4.49
N MET A 2 -3.28 13.23 4.72
CA MET A 2 -2.57 12.20 5.48
C MET A 2 -2.34 10.98 4.61
N THR A 3 -1.27 10.22 4.89
CA THR A 3 -0.96 8.98 4.17
C THR A 3 -0.82 7.82 5.14
N PHE A 4 -1.56 6.74 4.89
CA PHE A 4 -1.42 5.48 5.60
C PHE A 4 -0.86 4.38 4.70
N TYR A 5 -0.06 3.51 5.29
CA TYR A 5 0.47 2.31 4.66
C TYR A 5 -0.35 1.12 5.13
N VAL A 6 -1.08 0.49 4.22
CA VAL A 6 -2.00 -0.59 4.54
C VAL A 6 -1.53 -1.89 3.89
N ALA A 7 -1.27 -2.90 4.73
CA ALA A 7 -1.00 -4.27 4.31
C ALA A 7 -2.26 -5.11 4.58
N GLY A 8 -2.84 -5.71 3.55
CA GLY A 8 -4.14 -6.40 3.65
C GLY A 8 -4.36 -7.52 2.64
N GLY A 9 -3.28 -8.08 2.08
CA GLY A 9 -3.32 -9.03 0.96
C GLY A 9 -2.87 -8.38 -0.34
N CYS A 10 -3.43 -8.85 -1.47
CA CYS A 10 -3.02 -8.40 -2.81
C CYS A 10 -3.14 -6.87 -2.97
N PHE A 11 -2.03 -6.19 -3.21
CA PHE A 11 -2.02 -4.73 -3.35
C PHE A 11 -2.80 -4.20 -4.57
N TRP A 12 -3.09 -5.02 -5.59
CA TRP A 12 -3.93 -4.63 -6.73
C TRP A 12 -5.39 -4.57 -6.32
N CYS A 13 -5.83 -5.51 -5.49
CA CYS A 13 -7.17 -5.50 -4.91
C CYS A 13 -7.35 -4.28 -4.00
N LEU A 14 -6.35 -3.98 -3.17
CA LEU A 14 -6.38 -2.80 -2.30
C LEU A 14 -6.35 -1.50 -3.11
N ASP A 15 -5.50 -1.38 -4.13
CA ASP A 15 -5.45 -0.20 -4.99
C ASP A 15 -6.82 0.09 -5.61
N ALA A 16 -7.42 -0.92 -6.25
CA ALA A 16 -8.73 -0.81 -6.85
C ALA A 16 -9.82 -0.42 -5.84
N ALA A 17 -9.78 -0.98 -4.62
CA ALA A 17 -10.74 -0.68 -3.58
C ALA A 17 -10.62 0.75 -3.02
N TYR A 18 -9.40 1.26 -2.80
CA TYR A 18 -9.20 2.58 -2.20
C TYR A 18 -9.31 3.72 -3.21
N ARG A 19 -8.81 3.55 -4.44
CA ARG A 19 -8.70 4.65 -5.42
C ARG A 19 -10.05 5.24 -5.80
N VAL A 20 -11.14 4.48 -5.68
CA VAL A 20 -12.50 4.90 -5.99
C VAL A 20 -13.19 5.66 -4.85
N LEU A 21 -12.60 5.71 -3.65
CA LEU A 21 -13.23 6.34 -2.50
C LEU A 21 -13.14 7.87 -2.59
N ARG A 22 -14.25 8.54 -2.29
CA ARG A 22 -14.25 10.01 -2.18
C ARG A 22 -13.36 10.44 -1.03
N GLY A 23 -12.43 11.34 -1.31
CA GLY A 23 -11.43 11.81 -0.34
C GLY A 23 -10.04 11.20 -0.56
N VAL A 24 -9.94 10.07 -1.26
CA VAL A 24 -8.64 9.51 -1.66
C VAL A 24 -8.07 10.31 -2.83
N LYS A 25 -6.79 10.68 -2.73
CA LYS A 25 -6.06 11.49 -3.71
C LYS A 25 -5.04 10.66 -4.49
N SER A 26 -4.39 9.72 -3.83
CA SER A 26 -3.48 8.79 -4.47
C SER A 26 -3.44 7.46 -3.74
N VAL A 27 -3.21 6.40 -4.52
CA VAL A 27 -2.87 5.08 -4.03
C VAL A 27 -1.61 4.63 -4.77
N VAL A 28 -0.61 4.15 -4.04
CA VAL A 28 0.65 3.67 -4.60
C VAL A 28 0.94 2.28 -4.02
N SER A 29 0.98 1.27 -4.88
CA SER A 29 1.36 -0.09 -4.52
C SER A 29 2.87 -0.20 -4.29
N GLY A 30 3.27 -0.97 -3.29
CA GLY A 30 4.68 -1.22 -2.97
C GLY A 30 4.86 -2.32 -1.93
N TYR A 31 6.06 -2.37 -1.34
CA TYR A 31 6.45 -3.38 -0.37
C TYR A 31 7.06 -2.72 0.87
N ALA A 32 6.70 -3.19 2.05
CA ALA A 32 7.21 -2.66 3.31
C ALA A 32 7.28 -3.72 4.41
N GLY A 33 8.02 -3.43 5.48
CA GLY A 33 8.13 -4.27 6.68
C GLY A 33 9.17 -5.39 6.62
N GLY A 34 9.84 -5.56 5.48
CA GLY A 34 10.94 -6.52 5.31
C GLY A 34 12.33 -5.93 5.53
N HIS A 35 13.35 -6.73 5.26
CA HIS A 35 14.76 -6.42 5.56
C HIS A 35 15.66 -6.29 4.32
N VAL A 36 15.12 -6.53 3.12
CA VAL A 36 15.87 -6.38 1.87
C VAL A 36 15.61 -4.97 1.31
N ASP A 37 16.68 -4.23 1.03
CA ASP A 37 16.57 -2.89 0.43
C ASP A 37 16.12 -2.96 -1.03
N SER A 38 15.19 -2.08 -1.41
CA SER A 38 14.66 -1.93 -2.77
C SER A 38 14.36 -3.27 -3.48
N PRO A 39 13.52 -4.14 -2.90
CA PRO A 39 13.26 -5.47 -3.44
C PRO A 39 12.49 -5.38 -4.77
N SER A 40 12.75 -6.31 -5.70
CA SER A 40 11.91 -6.51 -6.87
C SER A 40 10.65 -7.31 -6.53
N TYR A 41 9.65 -7.30 -7.41
CA TYR A 41 8.44 -8.12 -7.24
C TYR A 41 8.78 -9.61 -7.10
N GLU A 42 9.65 -10.11 -7.98
CA GLU A 42 10.08 -11.51 -7.99
C GLU A 42 10.78 -11.89 -6.69
N ALA A 43 11.61 -10.98 -6.14
CA ALA A 43 12.26 -11.18 -4.85
C ALA A 43 11.24 -11.26 -3.70
N VAL A 44 10.18 -10.45 -3.73
CA VAL A 44 9.11 -10.53 -2.71
C VAL A 44 8.31 -11.83 -2.85
N CYS A 45 8.02 -12.27 -4.07
CA CYS A 45 7.27 -13.51 -4.32
C CYS A 45 7.96 -14.78 -3.78
N THR A 46 9.27 -14.76 -3.53
CA THR A 46 9.94 -15.90 -2.88
C THR A 46 9.58 -16.03 -1.39
N GLY A 47 9.05 -14.97 -0.78
CA GLY A 47 8.78 -14.88 0.65
C GLY A 47 10.02 -14.64 1.52
N SER A 48 11.23 -14.59 0.95
CA SER A 48 12.47 -14.50 1.73
C SER A 48 12.82 -13.09 2.19
N THR A 49 12.20 -12.05 1.61
CA THR A 49 12.54 -10.64 1.91
C THR A 49 11.87 -10.11 3.18
N GLY A 50 10.86 -10.83 3.69
CA GLY A 50 10.04 -10.43 4.82
C GLY A 50 9.10 -9.24 4.56
N HIS A 51 9.04 -8.73 3.33
CA HIS A 51 8.11 -7.64 2.99
C HIS A 51 6.69 -8.15 2.81
N ALA A 52 5.72 -7.32 3.20
CA ALA A 52 4.33 -7.46 2.83
C ALA A 52 4.02 -6.60 1.60
N GLU A 53 3.05 -7.03 0.79
CA GLU A 53 2.40 -6.15 -0.17
C GLU A 53 1.60 -5.07 0.56
N VAL A 54 1.85 -3.81 0.21
CA VAL A 54 1.29 -2.63 0.87
C VAL A 54 0.79 -1.63 -0.17
N VAL A 55 -0.21 -0.84 0.21
CA VAL A 55 -0.58 0.39 -0.51
C VAL A 55 -0.35 1.61 0.39
N ALA A 56 0.30 2.65 -0.15
CA ALA A 56 0.33 3.97 0.43
C ALA A 56 -0.91 4.74 -0.06
N VAL A 57 -1.86 4.99 0.84
CA VAL A 57 -3.13 5.67 0.55
C VAL A 57 -3.06 7.08 1.11
N THR A 58 -3.02 8.08 0.22
CA THR A 58 -3.09 9.49 0.61
C THR A 58 -4.53 9.98 0.48
N PHE A 59 -5.07 10.54 1.56
CA PHE A 59 -6.45 10.99 1.62
C PHE A 59 -6.60 12.33 2.35
N ASP A 60 -7.76 12.95 2.14
CA ASP A 60 -8.21 14.13 2.83
C ASP A 60 -8.91 13.75 4.14
N GLU A 61 -8.27 14.04 5.29
CA GLU A 61 -8.79 13.71 6.62
C GLU A 61 -10.13 14.41 6.96
N THR A 62 -10.53 15.43 6.21
CA THR A 62 -11.84 16.10 6.39
C THR A 62 -12.99 15.34 5.72
N VAL A 63 -12.67 14.42 4.79
CA VAL A 63 -13.65 13.59 4.06
C VAL A 63 -13.63 12.16 4.57
N ILE A 64 -12.45 11.59 4.82
CA ILE A 64 -12.24 10.27 5.40
C ILE A 64 -11.45 10.47 6.71
N PRO A 65 -12.05 10.23 7.88
CA PRO A 65 -11.33 10.39 9.15
C PRO A 65 -10.19 9.38 9.29
N ALA A 66 -9.20 9.77 10.08
CA ALA A 66 -8.06 8.96 10.50
C ALA A 66 -8.49 7.69 11.26
#